data_AF-A0A818FZW7-F1
#
_entry.id   AF-A0A818FZW7-F1
#
_cell.length_a   1.000
_cell.length_b   1.000
_cell.length_c   1.000
_cell.angle_alpha   90.00
_cell.angle_beta   90.00
_cell.angle_gamma   90.00
#
_symmetry.space_group_name_H-M   'P 1'
#
loop_
_entity.id
_entity.type
_entity.pdbx_description
1 polymer ?
#
loop_
_entity_poly.entity_id
_entity_poly.type
_entity_poly.pdbx_seq_one_letter_code
_entity_poly.pdbx_strand_id
1 'polypeptide(L)'
;MNSSLSLSTIATTTIDNNNDVNGSLADDWENYKAYTRFYYITDEVFLYANPILIIVGIPTHALSMIIFLRKRMRRYPVSVFMAMLSLTNILILAGPVTMQWLNHKVFIGFVVTGSRFLCAFHVYIDLVGSSINSWLILMIAVERYLSVTKPFLIRTSFNRQQAWIIVFSVFLVAIIAPLGLAIVASKVEDCLLFFF
;
A
#
# COMPACT_ATOMS: atom_id res chain seq x y z
N MET A 1 -52.13 -28.06 -43.14
CA MET A 1 -51.40 -28.05 -41.85
C MET A 1 -50.20 -28.96 -42.02
N ASN A 2 -48.92 -28.63 -41.80
CA ASN A 2 -48.19 -27.41 -41.47
C ASN A 2 -46.76 -27.65 -42.00
N SER A 3 -46.32 -26.91 -43.03
CA SER A 3 -44.95 -27.04 -43.59
C SER A 3 -44.17 -25.72 -43.52
N SER A 4 -44.52 -24.84 -42.57
CA SER A 4 -43.88 -23.53 -42.34
C SER A 4 -43.16 -23.40 -40.99
N LEU A 5 -43.08 -24.47 -40.19
CA LEU A 5 -42.63 -24.43 -38.79
C LEU A 5 -41.15 -24.80 -38.54
N SER A 6 -40.36 -25.12 -39.57
CA SER A 6 -38.96 -25.57 -39.41
C SER A 6 -37.90 -24.55 -39.85
N LEU A 7 -38.24 -23.58 -40.70
CA LEU A 7 -37.32 -22.54 -41.16
C LEU A 7 -37.23 -21.35 -40.19
N SER A 8 -38.33 -21.02 -39.50
CA SER A 8 -38.32 -19.99 -38.46
C SER A 8 -37.43 -20.40 -37.29
N THR A 9 -37.53 -21.64 -36.82
CA THR A 9 -36.80 -22.10 -35.61
C THR A 9 -35.28 -22.17 -35.81
N ILE A 10 -34.79 -22.47 -37.02
CA ILE A 10 -33.36 -22.50 -37.34
C ILE A 10 -32.80 -21.07 -37.54
N ALA A 11 -33.60 -20.17 -38.11
CA ALA A 11 -33.24 -18.75 -38.22
C ALA A 11 -33.22 -18.06 -36.84
N THR A 12 -34.16 -18.40 -35.94
CA THR A 12 -34.19 -17.83 -34.58
C THR A 12 -33.00 -18.28 -33.73
N THR A 13 -32.62 -19.56 -33.76
CA THR A 13 -31.49 -20.07 -32.95
C THR A 13 -30.12 -19.56 -33.42
N THR A 14 -29.97 -19.17 -34.68
CA THR A 14 -28.72 -18.59 -35.21
C THR A 14 -28.62 -17.09 -34.97
N ILE A 15 -29.75 -16.38 -34.95
CA ILE A 15 -29.81 -14.95 -34.61
C ILE A 15 -29.59 -14.73 -33.11
N ASP A 16 -30.22 -15.55 -32.25
CA ASP A 16 -30.06 -15.43 -30.79
C ASP A 16 -28.59 -15.66 -30.37
N ASN A 17 -27.97 -16.74 -30.86
CA ASN A 17 -26.55 -17.02 -30.56
C ASN A 17 -25.58 -15.94 -31.06
N ASN A 18 -25.84 -15.33 -32.22
CA ASN A 18 -24.97 -14.26 -32.75
C ASN A 18 -25.10 -12.96 -31.95
N ASN A 19 -26.31 -12.64 -31.47
CA ASN A 19 -26.53 -11.47 -30.63
C ASN A 19 -25.87 -11.64 -29.26
N ASP A 20 -25.92 -12.86 -28.68
CA ASP A 20 -25.28 -13.17 -27.40
C ASP A 20 -23.75 -13.14 -27.49
N VAL A 21 -23.17 -13.67 -28.58
CA VAL A 21 -21.70 -13.63 -28.81
C VAL A 21 -21.21 -12.20 -29.08
N ASN A 22 -21.94 -11.41 -29.87
CA ASN A 22 -21.59 -10.01 -30.13
C ASN A 22 -21.74 -9.14 -28.86
N GLY A 23 -22.71 -9.45 -28.00
CA GLY A 23 -22.87 -8.82 -26.68
C GLY A 23 -21.69 -9.12 -25.76
N SER A 24 -21.32 -10.39 -25.62
CA SER A 24 -20.17 -10.82 -24.79
C SER A 24 -18.85 -10.18 -25.24
N LEU A 25 -18.60 -10.12 -26.55
CA LEU A 25 -17.37 -9.51 -27.08
C LEU A 25 -17.34 -7.99 -26.89
N ALA A 26 -18.51 -7.33 -26.95
CA ALA A 26 -18.61 -5.89 -26.69
C ALA A 26 -18.36 -5.58 -25.21
N ASP A 27 -18.91 -6.38 -24.30
CA ASP A 27 -18.68 -6.24 -22.85
C ASP A 27 -17.21 -6.49 -22.49
N ASP A 28 -16.58 -7.53 -23.06
CA ASP A 28 -15.15 -7.81 -22.87
C ASP A 28 -14.26 -6.66 -23.38
N TRP A 29 -14.61 -6.07 -24.52
CA TRP A 29 -13.90 -4.93 -25.09
C TRP A 29 -14.06 -3.66 -24.25
N GLU A 30 -15.25 -3.38 -23.72
CA GLU A 30 -15.45 -2.26 -22.80
C GLU A 30 -14.65 -2.44 -21.51
N ASN A 31 -14.64 -3.65 -20.95
CA ASN A 31 -13.84 -3.98 -19.77
C ASN A 31 -12.33 -3.81 -20.04
N TYR A 32 -11.84 -4.28 -21.19
CA TYR A 32 -10.45 -4.09 -21.60
C TYR A 32 -10.09 -2.60 -21.78
N LYS A 33 -10.99 -1.81 -22.37
CA LYS A 33 -10.78 -0.37 -22.56
C LYS A 33 -10.81 0.39 -21.24
N ALA A 34 -11.68 0.00 -20.31
CA ALA A 34 -11.72 0.54 -18.96
C ALA A 34 -10.42 0.21 -18.21
N TYR A 35 -9.93 -1.03 -18.30
CA TYR A 35 -8.68 -1.47 -17.68
C TYR A 35 -7.46 -0.72 -18.23
N THR A 36 -7.33 -0.61 -19.56
CA THR A 36 -6.21 0.10 -20.20
C THR A 36 -6.23 1.61 -19.91
N ARG A 37 -7.42 2.23 -19.83
CA ARG A 37 -7.55 3.63 -19.44
C ARG A 37 -7.14 3.85 -17.99
N PHE A 38 -7.58 2.96 -17.08
CA PHE A 38 -7.16 3.02 -15.67
C PHE A 38 -5.64 2.89 -15.55
N TYR A 39 -5.05 1.91 -16.24
CA TYR A 39 -3.61 1.66 -16.28
C TYR A 39 -2.80 2.89 -16.71
N TYR A 40 -3.21 3.54 -17.80
CA TYR A 40 -2.51 4.72 -18.32
C TYR A 40 -2.57 5.91 -17.34
N ILE A 41 -3.73 6.13 -16.72
CA ILE A 41 -3.90 7.22 -15.75
C ILE A 41 -3.06 6.95 -14.50
N THR A 42 -3.04 5.72 -14.00
CA THR A 42 -2.23 5.36 -12.82
C THR A 42 -0.73 5.52 -13.11
N ASP A 43 -0.26 5.13 -14.29
CA ASP A 43 1.16 5.25 -14.68
C ASP A 43 1.66 6.70 -14.58
N GLU A 44 0.91 7.62 -15.19
CA GLU A 44 1.23 9.05 -15.19
C GLU A 44 1.13 9.64 -13.78
N VAL A 45 0.14 9.22 -12.99
CA VAL A 45 0.01 9.67 -11.59
C VAL A 45 1.21 9.21 -10.77
N PHE A 46 1.61 7.95 -10.84
CA PHE A 46 2.77 7.44 -10.10
C PHE A 46 4.07 8.12 -10.53
N LEU A 47 4.20 8.44 -11.83
CA LEU A 47 5.36 9.14 -12.38
C LEU A 47 5.58 10.51 -11.73
N TYR A 48 4.52 11.30 -11.56
CA TYR A 48 4.61 12.65 -11.01
C TYR A 48 4.41 12.69 -9.49
N ALA A 49 3.54 11.86 -8.93
CA ALA A 49 3.23 11.87 -7.50
C ALA A 49 4.41 11.39 -6.65
N ASN A 50 5.08 10.29 -7.02
CA ASN A 50 6.18 9.72 -6.25
C ASN A 50 7.36 10.70 -6.04
N PRO A 51 7.90 11.39 -7.06
CA PRO A 51 8.98 12.35 -6.84
C PRO A 51 8.53 13.56 -6.01
N ILE A 52 7.28 14.02 -6.17
CA ILE A 52 6.73 15.09 -5.33
C ILE A 52 6.65 14.64 -3.86
N LEU A 53 6.17 13.41 -3.61
CA LEU A 53 6.12 12.82 -2.27
C LEU A 53 7.51 12.67 -1.65
N ILE A 54 8.53 12.31 -2.43
CA ILE A 54 9.91 12.21 -1.94
C ILE A 54 10.45 13.60 -1.56
N ILE A 55 10.31 14.58 -2.46
CA ILE A 55 10.84 15.95 -2.27
C ILE A 55 10.16 16.65 -1.10
N VAL A 56 8.85 16.48 -0.93
CA VAL A 56 8.09 17.14 0.15
C VAL A 56 8.09 16.30 1.44
N GLY A 57 7.95 14.99 1.30
CA GLY A 57 7.76 14.07 2.42
C GLY A 57 9.03 13.88 3.26
N ILE A 58 10.19 13.71 2.63
CA ILE A 58 11.45 13.51 3.39
C ILE A 58 11.75 14.72 4.29
N PRO A 59 11.75 15.98 3.80
CA PRO A 59 11.95 17.14 4.67
C PRO A 59 10.89 17.25 5.77
N THR A 60 9.62 16.98 5.45
CA THR A 60 8.52 17.07 6.41
C THR A 60 8.68 16.08 7.56
N HIS A 61 8.96 14.83 7.26
CA HIS A 61 9.19 13.80 8.28
C HIS A 61 10.51 14.01 9.01
N ALA A 62 11.57 14.51 8.35
CA ALA A 62 12.84 14.84 8.99
C ALA A 62 12.68 15.97 10.01
N LEU A 63 11.99 17.06 9.64
CA LEU A 63 11.68 18.16 10.56
C LEU A 63 10.84 17.69 11.74
N SER A 64 9.82 16.88 11.48
CA SER A 64 8.98 16.28 12.52
C SER A 64 9.81 15.46 13.51
N MET A 65 10.70 14.60 12.99
CA MET A 65 11.63 13.81 13.80
C MET A 65 12.51 14.71 14.67
N ILE A 66 13.13 15.75 14.10
CA ILE A 66 13.97 16.69 14.85
C ILE A 66 13.18 17.35 15.99
N ILE A 67 11.94 17.79 15.72
CA ILE A 67 11.08 18.43 16.72
C ILE A 67 10.73 17.47 17.85
N PHE A 68 10.33 16.23 17.54
CA PHE A 68 9.95 15.25 18.57
C PHE A 68 11.15 14.74 19.38
N LEU A 69 12.36 14.79 18.81
CA LEU A 69 13.59 14.47 19.53
C LEU A 69 14.06 15.57 20.50
N ARG A 70 13.57 16.82 20.37
CA ARG A 70 13.95 17.93 21.26
C ARG A 70 13.56 17.65 22.72
N LYS A 71 14.41 18.12 23.64
CA LYS A 71 14.30 17.92 25.10
C LYS A 71 12.92 18.28 25.67
N ARG A 72 12.27 19.32 25.11
CA ARG A 72 10.95 19.82 25.53
C ARG A 72 9.81 18.83 25.23
N MET A 73 9.88 18.12 24.10
CA MET A 73 8.81 17.21 23.65
C MET A 73 8.99 15.80 24.21
N ARG A 74 10.24 15.41 24.52
CA ARG A 74 10.61 14.09 25.06
C ARG A 74 9.94 13.72 26.40
N ARG A 75 9.28 14.68 27.06
CA ARG A 75 8.49 14.45 28.27
C ARG A 75 7.22 13.64 28.00
N TYR A 76 6.71 13.65 26.77
CA TYR A 76 5.45 12.99 26.41
C TYR A 76 5.72 11.62 25.75
N PRO A 77 5.01 10.55 26.13
CA PRO A 77 5.13 9.24 25.50
C PRO A 77 4.80 9.28 24.01
N VAL A 78 3.76 10.05 23.61
CA VAL A 78 3.40 10.33 22.20
C VAL A 78 4.60 10.71 21.35
N SER A 79 5.59 11.44 21.90
CA SER A 79 6.73 11.90 21.11
C SER A 79 7.58 10.74 20.59
N VAL A 80 7.59 9.60 21.29
CA VAL A 80 8.31 8.39 20.86
C VAL A 80 7.60 7.73 19.69
N PHE A 81 6.27 7.57 19.76
CA PHE A 81 5.48 7.03 18.65
C PHE A 81 5.57 7.92 17.41
N MET A 82 5.46 9.25 17.57
CA MET A 82 5.57 10.21 16.48
C MET A 82 6.98 10.24 15.85
N ALA A 83 8.03 10.09 16.67
CA ALA A 83 9.40 9.97 16.17
C ALA A 83 9.58 8.70 15.35
N MET A 84 9.12 7.55 15.84
CA MET A 84 9.19 6.29 15.11
C MET A 84 8.35 6.31 13.84
N LEU A 85 7.16 6.90 13.88
CA LEU A 85 6.31 7.10 12.71
C LEU A 85 7.03 7.94 11.66
N SER A 86 7.70 9.01 12.08
CA SER A 86 8.50 9.85 11.17
C SER A 86 9.68 9.08 10.58
N LEU A 87 10.35 8.24 11.38
CA LEU A 87 11.46 7.40 10.90
C LEU A 87 10.99 6.40 9.84
N THR A 88 9.91 5.67 10.14
CA THR A 88 9.34 4.67 9.23
C THR A 88 8.93 5.31 7.91
N ASN A 89 8.29 6.48 7.94
CA ASN A 89 7.95 7.21 6.72
C ASN A 89 9.17 7.64 5.89
N ILE A 90 10.25 8.11 6.53
CA ILE A 90 11.50 8.43 5.83
C ILE A 90 12.08 7.16 5.17
N LEU A 91 12.07 6.04 5.87
CA LEU A 91 12.57 4.76 5.33
C LEU A 91 11.73 4.26 4.15
N ILE A 92 10.41 4.37 4.21
CA ILE A 92 9.50 4.00 3.10
C ILE A 92 9.73 4.91 1.89
N LEU A 93 9.79 6.23 2.11
CA LEU A 93 10.00 7.21 1.05
C LEU A 93 11.38 7.05 0.39
N ALA A 94 12.44 6.87 1.20
CA ALA A 94 13.82 6.74 0.71
C ALA A 94 14.13 5.35 0.13
N GLY A 95 13.42 4.31 0.56
CA GLY A 95 13.62 2.94 0.11
C GLY A 95 12.59 2.55 -0.95
N PRO A 96 11.47 1.89 -0.57
CA PRO A 96 10.47 1.39 -1.50
C PRO A 96 9.99 2.39 -2.56
N VAL A 97 9.59 3.60 -2.16
CA VAL A 97 9.00 4.59 -3.08
C VAL A 97 10.05 5.14 -4.05
N THR A 98 11.25 5.41 -3.56
CA THR A 98 12.38 5.84 -4.42
C THR A 98 12.78 4.72 -5.38
N MET A 99 12.92 3.49 -4.90
CA MET A 99 13.22 2.34 -5.76
C MET A 99 12.15 2.08 -6.82
N GLN A 100 10.87 2.22 -6.48
CA GLN A 100 9.75 2.13 -7.42
C GLN A 100 9.88 3.17 -8.53
N TRP A 101 10.12 4.43 -8.16
CA TRP A 101 10.26 5.53 -9.11
C TRP A 101 11.47 5.35 -10.03
N LEU A 102 12.63 4.93 -9.50
CA LEU A 102 13.82 4.66 -10.32
C LEU A 102 13.63 3.49 -11.29
N ASN A 103 12.95 2.42 -10.84
CA ASN A 103 12.70 1.24 -11.68
C ASN A 103 11.74 1.53 -12.84
N HIS A 104 10.79 2.46 -12.63
CA HIS A 104 9.75 2.76 -13.62
C HIS A 104 10.26 3.55 -14.84
N LYS A 105 11.27 4.43 -14.69
CA LYS A 105 11.72 5.32 -15.79
C LYS A 105 13.22 5.51 -15.96
N VAL A 106 14.04 5.34 -14.92
CA VAL A 106 15.47 5.74 -14.97
C VAL A 106 16.38 4.58 -15.34
N PHE A 107 16.17 3.42 -14.74
CA PHE A 107 16.95 2.21 -15.01
C PHE A 107 16.01 1.11 -15.48
N ILE A 108 15.82 1.01 -16.80
CA ILE A 108 15.13 -0.06 -17.55
C ILE A 108 15.24 -1.39 -16.80
N GLY A 109 14.25 -1.72 -15.95
CA GLY A 109 14.10 -3.00 -15.27
C GLY A 109 15.36 -3.67 -14.71
N PHE A 110 16.41 -2.96 -14.29
CA PHE A 110 17.70 -3.63 -14.01
C PHE A 110 17.93 -3.92 -12.52
N VAL A 111 17.40 -3.08 -11.61
CA VAL A 111 17.73 -3.19 -10.17
C VAL A 111 16.77 -4.09 -9.40
N VAL A 112 15.46 -4.07 -9.71
CA VAL A 112 14.45 -4.86 -8.97
C VAL A 112 14.03 -6.13 -9.71
N THR A 113 14.01 -6.09 -11.04
CA THR A 113 13.67 -7.23 -11.92
C THR A 113 14.86 -8.16 -12.21
N GLY A 114 16.09 -7.75 -11.88
CA GLY A 114 17.28 -8.59 -12.03
C GLY A 114 17.38 -9.74 -11.02
N SER A 115 16.64 -9.67 -9.90
CA SER A 115 16.63 -10.72 -8.88
C SER A 115 15.27 -10.82 -8.19
N ARG A 116 14.66 -12.02 -8.25
CA ARG A 116 13.40 -12.35 -7.55
C ARG A 116 13.47 -12.01 -6.05
N PHE A 117 14.66 -12.10 -5.46
CA PHE A 117 14.90 -11.75 -4.06
C PHE A 117 14.72 -10.26 -3.78
N LEU A 118 15.21 -9.37 -4.66
CA LEU A 118 15.14 -7.92 -4.46
C LEU A 118 13.71 -7.40 -4.59
N CYS A 119 12.94 -7.95 -5.54
CA CYS A 119 11.53 -7.66 -5.63
C CYS A 119 10.75 -8.14 -4.38
N ALA A 120 10.90 -9.42 -4.00
CA ALA A 120 10.19 -9.94 -2.83
C ALA A 120 10.56 -9.17 -1.55
N PHE A 121 11.82 -8.77 -1.42
CA PHE A 121 12.30 -7.94 -0.33
C PHE A 121 11.69 -6.53 -0.35
N HIS A 122 11.61 -5.89 -1.51
CA HIS A 122 10.99 -4.57 -1.66
C HIS A 122 9.51 -4.59 -1.22
N VAL A 123 8.73 -5.52 -1.77
CA VAL A 123 7.30 -5.69 -1.42
C VAL A 123 7.13 -5.99 0.07
N TYR A 124 8.00 -6.84 0.62
CA TYR A 124 7.97 -7.15 2.04
C TYR A 124 8.25 -5.91 2.91
N ILE A 125 9.26 -5.11 2.59
CA ILE A 125 9.60 -3.90 3.35
C ILE A 125 8.47 -2.87 3.26
N ASP A 126 7.85 -2.70 2.10
CA ASP A 126 6.73 -1.77 1.94
C ASP A 126 5.51 -2.19 2.79
N LEU A 127 5.20 -3.49 2.78
CA LEU A 127 4.10 -4.06 3.56
C LEU A 127 4.35 -3.97 5.08
N VAL A 128 5.57 -4.26 5.52
CA VAL A 128 5.99 -4.11 6.93
C VAL A 128 5.95 -2.63 7.33
N GLY A 129 6.47 -1.73 6.49
CA GLY A 129 6.47 -0.30 6.74
C GLY A 129 5.06 0.27 6.90
N SER A 130 4.16 -0.07 5.97
CA SER A 130 2.74 0.30 6.02
C SER A 130 2.04 -0.26 7.26
N SER A 131 2.34 -1.51 7.62
CA SER A 131 1.84 -2.13 8.85
C SER A 131 2.30 -1.35 10.09
N ILE A 132 3.60 -1.06 10.22
CA ILE A 132 4.15 -0.29 11.34
C ILE A 132 3.46 1.08 11.45
N ASN A 133 3.29 1.79 10.34
CA ASN A 133 2.60 3.08 10.31
C ASN A 133 1.16 2.98 10.85
N SER A 134 0.39 1.99 10.39
CA SER A 134 -1.01 1.81 10.83
C SER A 134 -1.10 1.56 12.34
N TRP A 135 -0.24 0.69 12.89
CA TRP A 135 -0.21 0.38 14.31
C TRP A 135 0.26 1.57 15.15
N LEU A 136 1.28 2.32 14.69
CA LEU A 136 1.74 3.53 15.39
C LEU A 136 0.66 4.61 15.43
N ILE A 137 -0.08 4.83 14.34
CA ILE A 137 -1.20 5.77 14.30
C ILE A 137 -2.30 5.33 15.28
N LEU A 138 -2.63 4.03 15.31
CA LEU A 138 -3.59 3.48 16.27
C LEU A 138 -3.14 3.73 17.71
N MET A 139 -1.88 3.47 18.05
CA MET A 139 -1.36 3.71 19.41
C MET A 139 -1.40 5.19 19.78
N ILE A 140 -1.07 6.09 18.84
CA ILE A 140 -1.21 7.54 19.04
C ILE A 140 -2.67 7.90 19.32
N ALA A 141 -3.62 7.35 18.56
CA ALA A 141 -5.04 7.61 18.75
C ALA A 141 -5.53 7.11 20.13
N VAL A 142 -5.12 5.91 20.54
CA VAL A 142 -5.43 5.35 21.86
C VAL A 142 -4.86 6.22 22.98
N GLU A 143 -3.60 6.66 22.87
CA GLU A 143 -2.98 7.54 23.87
C GLU A 143 -3.73 8.88 23.97
N ARG A 144 -4.11 9.48 22.84
CA ARG A 144 -4.90 10.72 22.80
C ARG A 144 -6.30 10.54 23.37
N TYR A 145 -6.97 9.45 23.04
CA TYR A 145 -8.30 9.12 23.57
C TYR A 145 -8.27 8.95 25.10
N LEU A 146 -7.30 8.17 25.60
CA LEU A 146 -7.12 7.98 27.03
C LEU A 146 -6.79 9.32 27.71
N SER A 147 -6.01 10.20 27.07
CA SER A 147 -5.62 11.50 27.64
C SER A 147 -6.80 12.43 27.85
N VAL A 148 -7.83 12.31 27.01
CA VAL A 148 -9.07 13.09 27.13
C VAL A 148 -10.02 12.46 28.15
N THR A 149 -10.16 11.13 28.14
CA THR A 149 -11.17 10.44 28.95
C THR A 149 -10.74 10.15 30.39
N LYS A 150 -9.45 9.90 30.63
CA LYS A 150 -8.90 9.48 31.94
C LYS A 150 -7.57 10.16 32.25
N PRO A 151 -7.56 11.49 32.47
CA PRO A 151 -6.33 12.28 32.65
C PRO A 151 -5.50 11.87 33.87
N PHE A 152 -6.14 11.40 34.95
CA PHE A 152 -5.44 10.95 36.15
C PHE A 152 -4.70 9.63 35.95
N LEU A 153 -5.24 8.73 35.13
CA LEU A 153 -4.67 7.39 34.90
C LEU A 153 -3.39 7.48 34.05
N ILE A 154 -3.36 8.36 33.03
CA ILE A 154 -2.18 8.52 32.19
C ILE A 154 -1.01 9.16 32.92
N ARG A 155 -1.30 10.13 33.81
CA ARG A 155 -0.24 10.84 34.53
C ARG A 155 0.56 9.91 35.45
N THR A 156 -0.03 8.81 35.91
CA THR A 156 0.62 7.79 36.74
C THR A 156 1.00 6.52 35.99
N SER A 157 0.27 6.14 34.94
CA SER A 157 0.44 4.85 34.27
C SER A 157 1.34 4.92 33.04
N PHE A 158 1.26 5.96 32.20
CA PHE A 158 1.91 5.95 30.89
C PHE A 158 3.35 6.51 30.94
N ASN A 159 4.30 5.64 31.25
CA ASN A 159 5.71 5.99 31.33
C ASN A 159 6.45 5.84 30.00
N ARG A 160 7.48 6.67 29.79
CA ARG A 160 8.31 6.64 28.56
C ARG A 160 8.98 5.28 28.31
N GLN A 161 9.33 4.55 29.37
CA GLN A 161 9.89 3.19 29.23
C GLN A 161 8.84 2.20 28.68
N GLN A 162 7.60 2.30 29.12
CA GLN A 162 6.51 1.47 28.59
C GLN A 162 6.20 1.83 27.13
N ALA A 163 6.29 3.10 26.75
CA ALA A 163 6.15 3.49 25.34
C ALA A 163 7.17 2.79 24.43
N TRP A 164 8.42 2.60 24.88
CA TRP A 164 9.41 1.82 24.14
C TRP A 164 9.06 0.33 24.05
N ILE A 165 8.52 -0.26 25.12
CA ILE A 165 8.04 -1.64 25.11
C ILE A 165 6.89 -1.80 24.10
N ILE A 166 5.95 -0.85 24.07
CA ILE A 166 4.84 -0.83 23.11
C ILE A 166 5.35 -0.66 21.68
N VAL A 167 6.29 0.25 21.44
CA VAL A 167 6.91 0.38 20.11
C VAL A 167 7.54 -0.95 19.70
N PHE A 168 8.33 -1.56 20.57
CA PHE A 168 8.98 -2.83 20.27
C PHE A 168 7.96 -3.94 19.96
N SER A 169 6.87 -4.05 20.72
CA SER A 169 5.82 -5.03 20.44
C SER A 169 5.10 -4.75 19.12
N VAL A 170 4.84 -3.48 18.79
CA VAL A 170 4.28 -3.07 17.50
C VAL A 170 5.20 -3.48 16.35
N PHE A 171 6.51 -3.25 16.46
CA PHE A 171 7.46 -3.67 15.44
C PHE A 171 7.47 -5.19 15.26
N LEU A 172 7.43 -5.97 16.35
CA LEU A 172 7.34 -7.42 16.26
C LEU A 172 6.05 -7.89 15.56
N VAL A 173 4.90 -7.36 15.96
CA VAL A 173 3.60 -7.71 15.34
C VAL A 173 3.58 -7.32 13.87
N ALA A 174 4.08 -6.14 13.54
CA ALA A 174 4.10 -5.62 12.17
C ALA A 174 5.11 -6.33 11.27
N ILE A 175 6.10 -7.05 11.82
CA ILE A 175 6.98 -7.94 11.06
C ILE A 175 6.31 -9.30 10.84
N ILE A 176 5.60 -9.82 11.84
CA ILE A 176 5.01 -11.17 11.79
C ILE A 176 3.73 -11.20 10.95
N ALA A 177 2.82 -10.24 11.12
CA ALA A 177 1.53 -10.22 10.44
C ALA A 177 1.63 -10.26 8.90
N PRO A 178 2.48 -9.45 8.25
CA PRO A 178 2.62 -9.49 6.80
C PRO A 178 3.46 -10.66 6.28
N LEU A 179 4.12 -11.42 7.16
CA LEU A 179 4.96 -12.55 6.75
C LEU A 179 4.15 -13.61 5.97
N GLY A 180 2.92 -13.88 6.40
CA GLY A 180 2.02 -14.81 5.69
C GLY A 180 1.68 -14.32 4.28
N LEU A 181 1.39 -13.04 4.12
CA LEU A 181 1.10 -12.43 2.82
C LEU A 181 2.34 -12.34 1.93
N ALA A 182 3.50 -12.06 2.52
CA ALA A 182 4.78 -12.01 1.82
C ALA A 182 5.23 -13.39 1.30
N ILE A 183 4.96 -14.47 2.05
CA ILE A 183 5.20 -15.84 1.58
C ILE A 183 4.36 -16.14 0.34
N VAL A 184 3.07 -15.75 0.36
CA VAL A 184 2.19 -15.91 -0.81
C VAL A 184 2.67 -15.04 -1.97
N ALA A 185 3.04 -13.79 -1.73
CA ALA A 185 3.57 -12.88 -2.74
C ALA A 185 4.87 -13.41 -3.37
N SER A 186 5.74 -14.05 -2.59
CA SER A 186 7.00 -14.63 -3.10
C SER A 186 6.80 -15.81 -4.06
N LYS A 187 5.61 -16.41 -4.06
CA LYS A 187 5.23 -17.50 -4.97
C LYS A 187 4.60 -17.01 -6.27
N VAL A 188 4.20 -15.74 -6.34
CA VAL A 188 3.67 -15.14 -7.57
C VAL A 188 4.85 -14.79 -8.48
N GLU A 189 4.85 -15.37 -9.69
CA GLU A 189 5.96 -15.22 -10.66
C GLU A 189 6.06 -13.79 -11.21
N ASP A 190 4.98 -13.00 -11.09
CA ASP A 190 4.89 -11.64 -11.59
C ASP A 190 4.94 -10.60 -10.47
N CYS A 191 6.17 -10.24 -10.11
CA CYS A 191 6.49 -9.05 -9.32
C CYS A 191 5.91 -7.73 -9.87
N LEU A 192 5.44 -7.73 -11.12
CA LEU A 192 4.76 -6.59 -11.72
C LEU A 192 3.50 -6.21 -10.93
N LEU A 193 2.76 -7.18 -10.38
CA LEU A 193 1.44 -6.95 -9.77
C LEU A 193 1.45 -6.15 -8.45
N PHE A 194 2.57 -6.10 -7.73
CA PHE A 194 2.68 -5.40 -6.44
C PHE A 194 3.14 -3.94 -6.57
N PHE A 195 3.59 -3.53 -7.75
CA PHE A 195 3.96 -2.15 -8.05
C PHE A 195 2.81 -1.32 -8.66
N PHE A 196 1.60 -1.91 -8.74
CA PHE A 196 0.38 -1.27 -9.23
C PHE A 196 -0.54 -0.76 -8.11
#